data_AF-P31331-F1
#
_entry.id   AF-P31331-F1
#
_cell.length_a   1.000
_cell.length_b   1.000
_cell.length_c   1.000
_cell.angle_alpha   90.00
_cell.angle_beta   90.00
_cell.angle_gamma   90.00
#
_symmetry.space_group_name_H-M   'P 1'
#
loop_
_entity.id
_entity.type
_entity.pdbx_description
1 polymer ?
#
loop_
_entity_poly.entity_id
_entity_poly.type
_entity_poly.pdbx_seq_one_letter_code
_entity_poly.pdbx_strand_id
1 'polypeptide(L)'
;GLSAEQKTALKDSWKILAANGETMVKNSAAMFGLLFEKYPDTKKHFKTFDGDHFAAMKATGMGKAHGMSVFSGLGALVSSVDDGECVLGLAKKLSRNHTARGVTANDFKLMRSIFGEFLDKATGGKATESMKSAWDALLGVLIENHQ
;
A
#
# COMPACT_ATOMS: atom_id res chain seq x y z
N GLY A 1 -3.12 -11.61 14.73
CA GLY A 1 -4.28 -11.39 13.85
C GLY A 1 -4.87 -10.01 14.14
N LEU A 2 -5.73 -9.49 13.26
CA LEU A 2 -6.34 -8.16 13.42
C LEU A 2 -7.52 -8.19 14.42
N SER A 3 -7.61 -7.18 15.29
CA SER A 3 -8.76 -7.01 16.19
C SER A 3 -10.03 -6.62 15.43
N ALA A 4 -11.19 -6.75 16.07
CA ALA A 4 -12.46 -6.30 15.48
C ALA A 4 -12.44 -4.79 15.17
N GLU A 5 -11.86 -3.95 16.04
CA GLU A 5 -11.74 -2.52 15.77
C GLU A 5 -10.83 -2.25 14.57
N GLN A 6 -9.70 -2.96 14.46
CA GLN A 6 -8.77 -2.81 13.35
C GLN A 6 -9.42 -3.18 12.01
N LYS A 7 -10.18 -4.28 11.98
CA LYS A 7 -10.92 -4.70 10.76
C LYS A 7 -11.93 -3.63 10.32
N THR A 8 -12.67 -3.06 11.26
CA THR A 8 -13.62 -1.96 10.97
C THR A 8 -12.88 -0.72 10.48
N ALA A 9 -11.79 -0.32 11.14
CA ALA A 9 -11.00 0.84 10.74
C ALA A 9 -10.38 0.70 9.33
N LEU A 10 -9.92 -0.51 8.96
CA LEU A 10 -9.47 -0.81 7.60
C LEU A 10 -10.60 -0.64 6.58
N LYS A 11 -11.76 -1.23 6.84
CA LYS A 11 -12.94 -1.12 5.93
C LYS A 11 -13.40 0.32 5.76
N ASP A 12 -13.45 1.09 6.83
CA ASP A 12 -13.91 2.49 6.79
C ASP A 12 -12.92 3.42 6.11
N SER A 13 -11.63 3.30 6.45
CA SER A 13 -10.60 4.07 5.75
C SER A 13 -10.51 3.70 4.28
N TRP A 14 -10.72 2.43 3.91
CA TRP A 14 -10.70 1.98 2.52
C TRP A 14 -11.76 2.66 1.63
N LYS A 15 -12.95 2.95 2.17
CA LYS A 15 -13.99 3.71 1.45
C LYS A 15 -13.50 5.10 1.01
N ILE A 16 -12.59 5.70 1.78
CA ILE A 16 -11.97 7.00 1.47
C ILE A 16 -10.80 6.81 0.51
N LEU A 17 -9.93 5.84 0.79
CA LEU A 17 -8.69 5.63 0.03
C LEU A 17 -8.94 5.12 -1.40
N ALA A 18 -10.07 4.46 -1.64
CA ALA A 18 -10.40 3.78 -2.89
C ALA A 18 -11.84 4.06 -3.35
N ALA A 19 -12.36 5.27 -3.12
CA ALA A 19 -13.72 5.66 -3.47
C ALA A 19 -14.08 5.40 -4.96
N ASN A 20 -13.09 5.53 -5.86
CA ASN A 20 -13.18 5.21 -7.28
C ASN A 20 -11.78 5.02 -7.88
N GLY A 21 -11.71 4.62 -9.15
CA GLY A 21 -10.43 4.41 -9.85
C GLY A 21 -9.53 5.65 -9.90
N GLU A 22 -10.11 6.85 -10.06
CA GLU A 22 -9.32 8.10 -10.06
C GLU A 22 -8.67 8.34 -8.69
N THR A 23 -9.42 8.08 -7.61
CA THR A 23 -8.95 8.19 -6.23
C THR A 23 -7.84 7.18 -5.93
N MET A 24 -7.96 5.94 -6.41
CA MET A 24 -6.92 4.91 -6.31
C MET A 24 -5.63 5.33 -7.03
N VAL A 25 -5.73 5.86 -8.26
CA VAL A 25 -4.56 6.38 -9.00
C VAL A 25 -3.94 7.58 -8.27
N LYS A 26 -4.77 8.51 -7.78
CA LYS A 26 -4.30 9.69 -7.05
C LYS A 26 -3.53 9.29 -5.79
N ASN A 27 -4.10 8.39 -5.00
CA ASN A 27 -3.55 7.97 -3.72
C ASN A 27 -2.35 7.04 -3.88
N SER A 28 -2.35 6.14 -4.86
CA SER A 28 -1.18 5.32 -5.17
C SER A 28 0.03 6.16 -5.57
N ALA A 29 -0.16 7.15 -6.43
CA ALA A 29 0.90 8.08 -6.75
C ALA A 29 1.37 8.83 -5.50
N ALA A 30 0.47 9.39 -4.68
CA ALA A 30 0.80 10.08 -3.43
C ALA A 30 1.66 9.21 -2.49
N MET A 31 1.27 7.95 -2.30
CA MET A 31 1.99 6.97 -1.49
C MET A 31 3.40 6.70 -2.02
N PHE A 32 3.54 6.40 -3.32
CA PHE A 32 4.85 6.14 -3.92
C PHE A 32 5.72 7.39 -3.99
N GLY A 33 5.16 8.57 -4.15
CA GLY A 33 5.90 9.83 -4.04
C GLY A 33 6.55 10.02 -2.71
N LEU A 34 5.77 9.81 -1.65
CA LEU A 34 6.28 9.90 -0.30
C LEU A 34 7.37 8.86 -0.03
N LEU A 35 7.19 7.64 -0.53
CA LEU A 35 8.22 6.59 -0.46
C LEU A 35 9.51 7.03 -1.16
N PHE A 36 9.41 7.53 -2.40
CA PHE A 36 10.57 7.93 -3.20
C PHE A 36 11.25 9.21 -2.71
N GLU A 37 10.50 10.10 -2.06
CA GLU A 37 11.02 11.30 -1.42
C GLU A 37 11.84 10.93 -0.17
N LYS A 38 11.29 10.08 0.71
CA LYS A 38 11.97 9.69 1.95
C LYS A 38 13.05 8.65 1.76
N TYR A 39 12.88 7.76 0.79
CA TYR A 39 13.79 6.65 0.51
C TYR A 39 14.09 6.54 -1.00
N PRO A 40 14.89 7.47 -1.56
CA PRO A 40 15.18 7.51 -3.00
C PRO A 40 15.72 6.19 -3.57
N ASP A 41 16.48 5.44 -2.78
CA ASP A 41 17.03 4.13 -3.19
C ASP A 41 15.97 3.10 -3.57
N THR A 42 14.73 3.24 -3.09
CA THR A 42 13.63 2.34 -3.46
C THR A 42 13.26 2.43 -4.95
N LYS A 43 13.59 3.54 -5.62
CA LYS A 43 13.38 3.74 -7.07
C LYS A 43 14.10 2.69 -7.92
N LYS A 44 15.17 2.06 -7.42
CA LYS A 44 15.93 1.02 -8.15
C LYS A 44 15.06 -0.17 -8.57
N HIS A 45 13.94 -0.40 -7.87
CA HIS A 45 12.98 -1.46 -8.16
C HIS A 45 11.96 -1.09 -9.25
N PHE A 46 11.92 0.18 -9.68
CA PHE A 46 10.90 0.79 -10.53
C PHE A 46 11.47 1.20 -11.90
N LYS A 47 12.37 0.38 -12.48
CA LYS A 47 13.11 0.69 -13.73
C LYS A 47 12.22 0.94 -14.95
N THR A 48 11.00 0.42 -14.97
CA THR A 48 10.04 0.59 -16.07
C THR A 48 9.31 1.92 -16.05
N PHE A 49 9.42 2.68 -14.96
CA PHE A 49 8.87 4.02 -14.89
C PHE A 49 9.99 4.96 -15.35
N ASP A 50 9.95 5.34 -16.63
CA ASP A 50 10.90 6.29 -17.18
C ASP A 50 10.89 7.59 -16.36
N GLY A 51 12.04 7.94 -15.80
CA GLY A 51 12.28 9.21 -15.13
C GLY A 51 12.15 9.19 -13.61
N ASP A 52 12.93 10.05 -12.96
CA ASP A 52 13.05 10.22 -11.51
C ASP A 52 11.76 10.59 -10.76
N HIS A 53 10.63 10.69 -11.44
CA HIS A 53 9.51 11.49 -10.98
C HIS A 53 8.34 10.66 -10.49
N PHE A 54 7.95 10.95 -9.25
CA PHE A 54 6.59 10.89 -8.71
C PHE A 54 5.49 11.15 -9.76
N ALA A 55 5.73 12.10 -10.67
CA ALA A 55 4.82 12.47 -11.73
C ALA A 55 4.53 11.30 -12.69
N ALA A 56 5.46 10.37 -12.93
CA ALA A 56 5.29 9.26 -13.86
C ALA A 56 4.11 8.35 -13.49
N MET A 57 3.84 8.18 -12.18
CA MET A 57 2.72 7.38 -11.67
C MET A 57 1.36 7.94 -12.10
N LYS A 58 1.24 9.27 -12.21
CA LYS A 58 0.01 9.94 -12.71
C LYS A 58 0.07 10.26 -14.20
N ALA A 59 1.26 10.43 -14.77
CA ALA A 59 1.44 10.94 -16.12
C ALA A 59 1.33 9.84 -17.18
N THR A 60 1.76 8.62 -16.87
CA THR A 60 1.85 7.54 -17.87
C THR A 60 0.76 6.48 -17.68
N GLY A 61 0.35 5.84 -18.77
CA GLY A 61 -0.59 4.71 -18.70
C GLY A 61 -0.06 3.57 -17.83
N MET A 62 1.26 3.30 -17.90
CA MET A 62 1.93 2.29 -17.08
C MET A 62 1.92 2.67 -15.59
N GLY A 63 2.21 3.93 -15.26
CA GLY A 63 2.09 4.52 -13.92
C GLY A 63 0.71 4.29 -13.30
N LYS A 64 -0.33 4.68 -14.05
CA LYS A 64 -1.72 4.53 -13.62
C LYS A 64 -2.09 3.05 -13.44
N ALA A 65 -1.68 2.19 -14.37
CA ALA A 65 -1.96 0.75 -14.30
C ALA A 65 -1.30 0.10 -13.07
N HIS A 66 -0.06 0.48 -12.76
CA HIS A 66 0.62 0.01 -11.56
C HIS A 66 -0.08 0.49 -10.29
N GLY A 67 -0.40 1.79 -10.22
CA GLY A 67 -1.13 2.36 -9.09
C GLY A 67 -2.47 1.68 -8.84
N MET A 68 -3.24 1.44 -9.90
CA MET A 68 -4.49 0.67 -9.85
C MET A 68 -4.27 -0.76 -9.36
N SER A 69 -3.23 -1.44 -9.83
CA SER A 69 -2.92 -2.82 -9.44
C SER A 69 -2.58 -2.92 -7.96
N VAL A 70 -1.76 -1.99 -7.44
CA VAL A 70 -1.38 -1.95 -6.03
C VAL A 70 -2.59 -1.72 -5.13
N PHE A 71 -3.42 -0.72 -5.44
CA PHE A 71 -4.60 -0.43 -4.63
C PHE A 71 -5.67 -1.51 -4.77
N SER A 72 -5.81 -2.16 -5.93
CA SER A 72 -6.68 -3.34 -6.04
C SER A 72 -6.21 -4.49 -5.16
N GLY A 73 -4.89 -4.69 -5.05
CA GLY A 73 -4.30 -5.67 -4.13
C GLY A 73 -4.55 -5.34 -2.65
N LEU A 74 -4.40 -4.08 -2.26
CA LEU A 74 -4.77 -3.62 -0.91
C LEU A 74 -6.26 -3.80 -0.65
N GLY A 75 -7.12 -3.51 -1.62
CA GLY A 75 -8.55 -3.73 -1.53
C GLY A 75 -8.91 -5.21 -1.35
N ALA A 76 -8.22 -6.12 -2.03
CA ALA A 76 -8.41 -7.56 -1.82
C ALA A 76 -8.05 -7.98 -0.39
N LEU A 77 -6.98 -7.43 0.19
CA LEU A 77 -6.62 -7.66 1.59
C LEU A 77 -7.70 -7.11 2.53
N VAL A 78 -8.17 -5.87 2.33
CA VAL A 78 -9.21 -5.24 3.16
C VAL A 78 -10.54 -6.01 3.08
N SER A 79 -10.94 -6.46 1.89
CA SER A 79 -12.16 -7.26 1.72
C SER A 79 -12.07 -8.65 2.35
N SER A 80 -10.86 -9.13 2.63
CA SER A 80 -10.61 -10.47 3.18
C SER A 80 -10.32 -10.46 4.69
N VAL A 81 -10.34 -9.32 5.38
CA VAL A 81 -9.90 -9.23 6.79
C VAL A 81 -10.67 -10.09 7.80
N ASP A 82 -11.86 -10.57 7.43
CA ASP A 82 -12.64 -11.50 8.25
C ASP A 82 -12.22 -12.96 8.05
N ASP A 83 -11.49 -13.25 6.98
CA ASP A 83 -10.93 -14.56 6.64
C ASP A 83 -9.39 -14.51 6.76
N GLY A 84 -8.89 -14.94 7.92
CA GLY A 84 -7.46 -14.95 8.20
C GLY A 84 -6.65 -15.82 7.25
N GLU A 85 -7.20 -16.94 6.78
CA GLU A 85 -6.51 -17.84 5.85
C GLU A 85 -6.37 -17.19 4.47
N CYS A 86 -7.43 -16.54 3.99
CA CYS A 86 -7.39 -15.77 2.75
C CYS A 86 -6.36 -14.63 2.83
N VAL A 87 -6.33 -13.86 3.93
CA VAL A 87 -5.32 -12.80 4.13
C VAL A 87 -3.90 -13.37 4.07
N LEU A 88 -3.64 -14.50 4.73
CA LEU A 88 -2.33 -15.15 4.69
C LEU A 88 -1.97 -15.65 3.28
N GLY A 89 -2.94 -16.19 2.54
CA GLY A 89 -2.78 -16.61 1.15
C GLY A 89 -2.41 -15.43 0.24
N LEU A 90 -3.10 -14.31 0.39
CA LEU A 90 -2.81 -13.06 -0.33
C LEU A 90 -1.45 -12.48 0.05
N ALA A 91 -1.08 -12.50 1.33
CA ALA A 91 0.23 -12.05 1.81
C ALA A 91 1.38 -12.87 1.19
N LYS A 92 1.26 -14.20 1.19
CA LYS A 92 2.27 -15.08 0.56
C LYS A 92 2.34 -14.87 -0.95
N LYS A 93 1.21 -14.67 -1.63
CA LYS A 93 1.17 -14.34 -3.06
C LYS A 93 1.86 -13.02 -3.35
N LEU A 94 1.60 -12.00 -2.52
CA LEU A 94 2.25 -10.70 -2.60
C LEU A 94 3.77 -10.86 -2.45
N SER A 95 4.22 -11.62 -1.44
CA SER A 95 5.63 -11.88 -1.20
C SER A 95 6.32 -12.50 -2.42
N ARG A 96 5.82 -13.64 -2.93
CA ARG A 96 6.42 -14.31 -4.09
C ARG A 96 6.58 -13.38 -5.29
N ASN A 97 5.57 -12.55 -5.54
CA ASN A 97 5.60 -11.60 -6.66
C ASN A 97 6.65 -10.49 -6.47
N HIS A 98 6.96 -10.11 -5.23
CA HIS A 98 7.92 -9.06 -4.91
C HIS A 98 9.35 -9.60 -4.75
N THR A 99 9.52 -10.77 -4.13
CA THR A 99 10.80 -11.49 -4.05
C THR A 99 11.37 -11.73 -5.45
N ALA A 100 10.54 -12.15 -6.42
CA ALA A 100 10.96 -12.32 -7.82
C ALA A 100 11.45 -11.03 -8.51
N ARG A 101 11.17 -9.85 -7.94
CA ARG A 101 11.60 -8.54 -8.42
C ARG A 101 12.76 -7.96 -7.61
N GLY A 102 13.34 -8.73 -6.69
CA GLY A 102 14.41 -8.27 -5.79
C GLY A 102 13.93 -7.34 -4.68
N VAL A 103 12.61 -7.24 -4.47
CA VAL A 103 12.02 -6.48 -3.37
C VAL A 103 11.98 -7.36 -2.12
N THR A 104 12.44 -6.82 -1.01
CA THR A 104 12.64 -7.54 0.26
C THR A 104 11.66 -7.08 1.33
N ALA A 105 11.58 -7.84 2.42
CA ALA A 105 10.85 -7.43 3.63
C ALA A 105 11.30 -6.06 4.16
N ASN A 106 12.58 -5.68 3.98
CA ASN A 106 13.07 -4.37 4.39
C ASN A 106 12.49 -3.25 3.53
N ASP A 107 12.30 -3.47 2.21
CA ASP A 107 11.61 -2.49 1.36
C ASP A 107 10.16 -2.27 1.81
N PHE A 108 9.47 -3.34 2.24
CA PHE A 108 8.13 -3.22 2.83
C PHE A 108 8.13 -2.49 4.18
N LYS A 109 9.19 -2.58 4.99
CA LYS A 109 9.33 -1.78 6.22
C LYS A 109 9.43 -0.29 5.91
N LEU A 110 10.10 0.09 4.82
CA LEU A 110 10.15 1.48 4.36
C LEU A 110 8.77 1.97 3.89
N MET A 111 7.99 1.12 3.23
CA MET A 111 6.59 1.44 2.91
C MET A 111 5.75 1.61 4.18
N ARG A 112 5.91 0.72 5.15
CA ARG A 112 5.21 0.78 6.45
C ARG A 112 5.52 2.07 7.21
N SER A 113 6.77 2.53 7.22
CA SER A 113 7.17 3.75 7.94
C SER A 113 6.57 5.03 7.38
N ILE A 114 6.18 5.06 6.09
CA ILE A 114 5.55 6.25 5.48
C ILE A 114 4.02 6.20 5.48
N PHE A 115 3.44 5.05 5.80
CA PHE A 115 2.02 4.81 5.55
C PHE A 115 1.10 5.70 6.41
N GLY A 116 1.49 5.99 7.65
CA GLY A 116 0.75 6.90 8.52
C GLY A 116 0.65 8.32 7.95
N GLU A 117 1.75 8.88 7.45
CA GLU A 117 1.75 10.19 6.80
C GLU A 117 0.99 10.16 5.47
N PHE A 118 1.06 9.06 4.72
CA PHE A 118 0.22 8.87 3.54
C PHE A 118 -1.27 8.93 3.89
N LEU A 119 -1.70 8.26 4.97
CA LEU A 119 -3.08 8.29 5.44
C LEU A 119 -3.53 9.72 5.80
N ASP A 120 -2.68 10.47 6.50
CA ASP A 120 -2.97 11.88 6.82
C ASP A 120 -3.19 12.69 5.54
N LYS A 121 -2.30 12.58 4.54
CA LYS A 121 -2.45 13.29 3.26
C LYS A 121 -3.69 12.84 2.49
N ALA A 122 -3.94 11.53 2.41
CA ALA A 122 -5.04 10.96 1.61
C ALA A 122 -6.43 11.25 2.20
N THR A 123 -6.53 11.42 3.51
CA THR A 123 -7.78 11.73 4.22
C THR A 123 -7.98 13.24 4.48
N GLY A 124 -7.02 14.08 4.06
CA GLY A 124 -7.05 15.52 4.33
C GLY A 124 -6.89 15.84 5.82
N GLY A 125 -6.04 15.09 6.54
CA GLY A 125 -5.77 15.24 7.96
C GLY A 125 -6.79 14.58 8.89
N LYS A 126 -7.71 13.77 8.34
CA LYS A 126 -8.80 13.13 9.11
C LYS A 126 -8.50 11.68 9.50
N ALA A 127 -7.30 11.18 9.23
CA ALA A 127 -6.90 9.83 9.61
C ALA A 127 -6.82 9.74 11.14
N THR A 128 -7.61 8.83 11.71
CA THR A 128 -7.59 8.59 13.15
C THR A 128 -6.44 7.68 13.54
N GLU A 129 -6.03 7.70 14.80
CA GLU A 129 -5.03 6.78 15.34
C GLU A 129 -5.46 5.31 15.19
N SER A 130 -6.76 5.03 15.26
CA SER A 130 -7.31 3.69 14.99
C SER A 130 -7.07 3.26 13.53
N MET A 131 -7.27 4.14 12.56
CA MET A 131 -6.95 3.86 11.15
C MET A 131 -5.46 3.59 10.97
N LYS A 132 -4.59 4.45 11.53
CA LYS A 132 -3.13 4.29 11.43
C LYS A 132 -2.67 2.97 12.05
N SER A 133 -3.13 2.66 13.25
CA SER A 133 -2.83 1.40 13.95
C SER A 133 -3.30 0.18 13.15
N ALA A 134 -4.48 0.25 12.54
CA ALA A 134 -5.01 -0.86 11.76
C ALA A 134 -4.21 -1.14 10.48
N TRP A 135 -3.81 -0.10 9.76
CA TRP A 135 -2.92 -0.23 8.61
C TRP A 135 -1.52 -0.69 9.00
N ASP A 136 -0.98 -0.20 10.11
CA ASP A 136 0.30 -0.64 10.65
C ASP A 136 0.29 -2.15 10.96
N ALA A 137 -0.78 -2.64 11.60
CA ALA A 137 -0.97 -4.05 11.89
C ALA A 137 -1.10 -4.89 10.61
N LEU A 138 -1.89 -4.45 9.62
CA LEU A 138 -2.03 -5.16 8.35
C LEU A 138 -0.68 -5.26 7.61
N LEU A 139 0.07 -4.15 7.52
CA LEU A 139 1.40 -4.15 6.91
C LEU A 139 2.40 -5.00 7.70
N GLY A 140 2.27 -5.06 9.03
CA GLY A 140 2.99 -5.99 9.89
C GLY A 140 2.77 -7.45 9.47
N VAL A 141 1.52 -7.85 9.27
CA VAL A 141 1.18 -9.20 8.77
C VAL A 141 1.83 -9.49 7.42
N LEU A 142 1.85 -8.52 6.50
CA LEU A 142 2.51 -8.70 5.20
C LEU A 142 4.02 -8.90 5.31
N ILE A 143 4.67 -8.14 6.20
CA ILE A 143 6.12 -8.22 6.43
C ILE A 143 6.50 -9.53 7.14
N GLU A 144 5.75 -9.93 8.16
CA GLU A 144 5.98 -11.18 8.92
C GLU A 144 5.81 -12.42 8.05
N ASN A 145 4.98 -12.33 7.00
CA ASN A 145 4.74 -13.42 6.05
C ASN A 145 5.50 -13.23 4.73
N HIS A 146 6.50 -12.35 4.71
CA HIS A 146 7.39 -12.20 3.56
C HIS A 146 8.36 -13.39 3.51
N GLN A 147 8.26 -14.17 2.43
CA GLN A 147 9.03 -15.36 2.10
C GLN A 147 9.78 -15.17 0.78
#